data_AF-A0AAN6BPW9-F1
#
_entry.id   AF-A0AAN6BPW9-F1
#
_cell.length_a   1.000
_cell.length_b   1.000
_cell.length_c   1.000
_cell.angle_alpha   90.00
_cell.angle_beta   90.00
_cell.angle_gamma   90.00
#
_symmetry.space_group_name_H-M   'P 1'
#
loop_
_entity.id
_entity.type
_entity.pdbx_description
1 polymer ?
#
loop_
_entity_poly.entity_id
_entity_poly.type
_entity_poly.pdbx_seq_one_letter_code
_entity_poly.pdbx_strand_id
1 'polypeptide(L)'
;MERSKSPKGRPHVPTGGSSRGTTVVWGDYGLRMKDHDRRLPAASLKLAEETIKRRLRGMNYTLYKRVSANIGVYTKGNEQRMGKGKGKFDYWTAKVAVSRIVFELKGDLHEKIAREAFRLAGHKLPGLWEFVKKGDPPVVGITKLGNGVTLESLKRPRRSPALGTDNMATPPNSTSSSSSASP
;
A
#
# COMPACT_ATOMS: atom_id res chain seq x y z
N MET A 1 11.07 21.62 14.88
CA MET A 1 11.53 22.11 13.56
C MET A 1 12.54 21.13 12.99
N GLU A 2 12.48 20.82 11.69
CA GLU A 2 13.43 19.91 11.05
C GLU A 2 14.84 20.52 11.08
N ARG A 3 15.84 19.81 11.62
CA ARG A 3 17.20 20.33 11.77
C ARG A 3 17.96 20.44 10.43
N SER A 4 17.57 19.68 9.40
CA SER A 4 18.19 19.69 8.07
C SER A 4 17.18 19.34 6.97
N LYS A 5 17.45 19.72 5.71
CA LYS A 5 16.50 19.50 4.60
C LYS A 5 16.49 18.05 4.11
N SER A 6 15.43 17.29 4.40
CA SER A 6 15.24 15.89 3.95
C SER A 6 15.44 15.65 2.43
N PRO A 7 16.27 14.68 1.98
CA PRO A 7 16.35 14.30 0.56
C PRO A 7 15.03 13.67 0.08
N LYS A 8 14.81 13.64 -1.25
CA LYS A 8 13.57 13.09 -1.84
C LYS A 8 13.32 11.64 -1.41
N GLY A 9 14.33 10.77 -1.60
CA GLY A 9 14.24 9.33 -1.37
C GLY A 9 13.12 8.65 -2.16
N ARG A 10 12.86 7.37 -1.85
CA ARG A 10 11.75 6.59 -2.42
C ARG A 10 10.94 5.92 -1.31
N PRO A 11 9.65 5.61 -1.53
CA PRO A 11 8.91 4.76 -0.61
C PRO A 11 9.54 3.34 -0.55
N HIS A 12 9.28 2.64 0.53
CA HIS A 12 9.84 1.32 0.77
C HIS A 12 9.08 0.25 -0.03
N VAL A 13 9.80 -0.56 -0.81
CA VAL A 13 9.26 -1.69 -1.58
C VAL A 13 9.72 -2.99 -0.91
N PRO A 14 8.84 -3.71 -0.19
CA PRO A 14 9.23 -4.88 0.59
C PRO A 14 9.40 -6.13 -0.30
N THR A 15 10.63 -6.40 -0.76
CA THR A 15 10.94 -7.62 -1.54
C THR A 15 11.18 -8.86 -0.66
N GLY A 16 11.54 -8.67 0.62
CA GLY A 16 11.88 -9.76 1.55
C GLY A 16 10.70 -10.47 2.22
N GLY A 17 9.46 -10.22 1.77
CA GLY A 17 8.26 -10.85 2.35
C GLY A 17 7.65 -10.11 3.54
N SER A 18 7.92 -8.82 3.74
CA SER A 18 7.39 -8.08 4.90
C SER A 18 5.88 -7.81 4.78
N SER A 19 5.12 -8.20 5.80
CA SER A 19 3.70 -7.89 5.98
C SER A 19 3.42 -6.70 6.93
N ARG A 20 4.47 -6.00 7.37
CA ARG A 20 4.35 -4.92 8.38
C ARG A 20 3.44 -3.79 7.92
N GLY A 21 2.39 -3.54 8.71
CA GLY A 21 1.45 -2.45 8.46
C GLY A 21 0.38 -2.76 7.40
N THR A 22 0.25 -4.01 6.99
CA THR A 22 -0.77 -4.45 6.02
C THR A 22 -2.07 -4.97 6.65
N THR A 23 -2.06 -5.13 7.98
CA THR A 23 -3.18 -5.60 8.81
C THR A 23 -3.70 -4.52 9.73
N VAL A 24 -4.99 -4.61 10.06
CA VAL A 24 -5.67 -3.76 11.04
C VAL A 24 -5.23 -4.19 12.44
N VAL A 25 -4.77 -3.25 13.27
CA VAL A 25 -4.22 -3.56 14.60
C VAL A 25 -5.11 -3.02 15.72
N TRP A 26 -5.51 -1.75 15.65
CA TRP A 26 -6.23 -1.06 16.72
C TRP A 26 -7.73 -1.04 16.49
N GLY A 27 -8.15 -0.73 15.26
CA GLY A 27 -9.57 -0.66 14.88
C GLY A 27 -10.21 -1.98 14.48
N ASP A 28 -11.44 -1.89 14.02
CA ASP A 28 -12.26 -2.98 13.49
C ASP A 28 -12.24 -2.97 11.96
N TYR A 29 -12.13 -1.79 11.36
CA TYR A 29 -12.06 -1.55 9.93
C TYR A 29 -10.86 -0.70 9.56
N GLY A 30 -10.36 -0.83 8.33
CA GLY A 30 -9.23 -0.05 7.83
C GLY A 30 -9.33 0.34 6.36
N LEU A 31 -8.61 1.40 6.01
CA LEU A 31 -8.38 1.84 4.64
C LEU A 31 -6.95 1.49 4.24
N ARG A 32 -6.81 0.58 3.28
CA ARG A 32 -5.52 0.06 2.79
C ARG A 32 -5.26 0.51 1.36
N MET A 33 -4.02 0.84 1.05
CA MET A 33 -3.60 1.15 -0.32
C MET A 33 -3.62 -0.13 -1.16
N LYS A 34 -4.32 -0.14 -2.29
CA LYS A 34 -4.46 -1.33 -3.15
C LYS A 34 -3.46 -1.34 -4.32
N ASP A 35 -3.07 -0.17 -4.80
CA ASP A 35 -2.31 -0.01 -6.04
C ASP A 35 -0.78 -0.01 -5.82
N HIS A 36 -0.14 1.15 -5.86
CA HIS A 36 1.30 1.32 -5.92
C HIS A 36 1.77 2.25 -4.80
N ASP A 37 3.01 2.05 -4.34
CA ASP A 37 3.62 2.91 -3.33
C ASP A 37 3.72 4.36 -3.82
N ARG A 38 3.56 5.30 -2.90
CA ARG A 38 3.55 6.73 -3.20
C ARG A 38 3.87 7.57 -1.97
N ARG A 39 4.14 8.84 -2.22
CA ARG A 39 4.25 9.88 -1.20
C ARG A 39 2.88 10.52 -1.02
N LEU A 40 2.31 10.47 0.17
CA LEU A 40 1.03 11.09 0.49
C LEU A 40 1.27 12.47 1.11
N PRO A 41 0.81 13.56 0.49
CA PRO A 41 0.87 14.88 1.12
C PRO A 41 0.02 14.94 2.38
N ALA A 42 0.46 15.71 3.37
CA ALA A 42 -0.28 15.91 4.62
C ALA A 42 -1.67 16.52 4.37
N ALA A 43 -1.80 17.39 3.36
CA ALA A 43 -3.07 17.99 2.96
C ALA A 43 -4.09 16.92 2.51
N SER A 44 -3.67 15.93 1.71
CA SER A 44 -4.55 14.84 1.28
C SER A 44 -4.97 13.95 2.45
N LEU A 45 -4.05 13.65 3.37
CA LEU A 45 -4.36 12.89 4.59
C LEU A 45 -5.37 13.64 5.47
N LYS A 46 -5.22 14.95 5.62
CA LYS A 46 -6.17 15.80 6.36
C LYS A 46 -7.55 15.84 5.70
N LEU A 47 -7.59 15.98 4.37
CA LEU A 47 -8.86 15.99 3.62
C LEU A 47 -9.60 14.65 3.71
N ALA A 48 -8.86 13.54 3.68
CA ALA A 48 -9.42 12.20 3.88
C ALA A 48 -9.98 12.03 5.30
N GLU A 49 -9.23 12.46 6.32
CA GLU A 49 -9.69 12.46 7.72
C GLU A 49 -10.97 13.28 7.90
N GLU A 50 -11.01 14.50 7.36
CA GLU A 50 -12.19 15.37 7.44
C GLU A 50 -13.40 14.75 6.73
N THR A 51 -13.18 14.10 5.59
CA THR A 51 -14.22 13.38 4.86
C THR A 51 -14.82 12.24 5.70
N ILE A 52 -13.97 11.46 6.38
CA ILE A 52 -14.42 10.40 7.29
C ILE A 52 -15.22 11.02 8.44
N LYS A 53 -14.67 12.05 9.09
CA LYS A 53 -15.31 12.72 10.22
C LYS A 53 -16.67 13.29 9.87
N ARG A 54 -16.80 13.90 8.68
CA ARG A 54 -18.06 14.43 8.18
C ARG A 54 -19.07 13.33 7.91
N ARG A 55 -18.67 12.20 7.33
CA ARG A 55 -19.58 11.09 7.03
C ARG A 55 -20.09 10.37 8.28
N LEU A 56 -19.28 10.35 9.33
CA LEU A 56 -19.56 9.68 10.60
C LEU A 56 -20.00 10.64 11.72
N ARG A 57 -20.33 11.90 11.37
CA ARG A 57 -20.72 12.92 12.35
C ARG A 57 -21.93 12.45 13.16
N GLY A 58 -21.84 12.55 14.48
CA GLY A 58 -22.89 12.13 15.41
C GLY A 58 -22.85 10.65 15.82
N MET A 59 -21.91 9.86 15.30
CA MET A 59 -21.72 8.46 15.68
C MET A 59 -20.59 8.31 16.71
N ASN A 60 -20.65 7.26 17.53
CA ASN A 60 -19.57 6.96 18.48
C ASN A 60 -18.47 6.14 17.79
N TYR A 61 -17.37 6.80 17.44
CA TYR A 61 -16.23 6.15 16.80
C TYR A 61 -14.90 6.77 17.23
N THR A 62 -13.84 5.98 17.12
CA THR A 62 -12.45 6.42 17.22
C THR A 62 -11.74 6.18 15.91
N LEU A 63 -11.13 7.23 15.35
CA LEU A 63 -10.32 7.16 14.13
C LEU A 63 -8.83 7.13 14.49
N TYR A 64 -8.14 6.07 14.10
CA TYR A 64 -6.69 5.96 14.24
C TYR A 64 -5.99 6.29 12.92
N LYS A 65 -4.89 7.03 13.02
CA LYS A 65 -4.03 7.39 11.89
C LYS A 65 -2.78 6.51 11.98
N ARG A 66 -2.63 5.55 11.07
CA ARG A 66 -1.50 4.59 11.06
C ARG A 66 -0.22 5.17 10.47
N VAL A 67 -0.32 6.33 9.82
CA VAL A 67 0.76 6.98 9.09
C VAL A 67 0.87 8.43 9.53
N SER A 68 2.09 8.91 9.75
CA SER A 68 2.41 10.31 10.03
C SER A 68 3.18 10.92 8.87
N ALA A 69 2.91 12.20 8.59
CA ALA A 69 3.64 12.96 7.58
C ALA A 69 4.93 13.52 8.20
N ASN A 70 6.00 12.73 8.13
CA ASN A 70 7.26 13.00 8.83
C ASN A 70 8.40 13.47 7.93
N ILE A 71 8.19 13.59 6.61
CA ILE A 71 9.22 13.99 5.65
C ILE A 71 8.88 15.35 5.07
N GLY A 72 9.79 16.31 5.18
CA GLY A 72 9.67 17.61 4.54
C GLY A 72 9.89 17.53 3.03
N VAL A 73 8.99 18.15 2.26
CA VAL A 73 9.16 18.37 0.82
C VAL A 73 9.66 19.78 0.60
N TYR A 74 10.70 19.91 -0.23
CA TYR A 74 11.32 21.19 -0.57
C TYR A 74 11.23 21.40 -2.07
N THR A 75 10.59 22.48 -2.47
CA THR A 75 10.29 22.76 -3.88
C THR A 75 11.01 24.05 -4.28
N LYS A 76 11.62 24.05 -5.46
CA LYS A 76 12.13 25.27 -6.09
C LYS A 76 11.00 25.88 -6.93
N GLY A 77 10.89 27.20 -6.93
CA GLY A 77 9.86 27.86 -7.73
C GLY A 77 10.03 27.53 -9.21
N ASN A 78 8.90 27.33 -9.90
CA ASN A 78 8.87 26.95 -11.31
C ASN A 78 9.52 28.01 -12.23
N GLU A 79 9.56 29.26 -11.76
CA GLU A 79 10.18 30.40 -12.43
C GLU A 79 11.72 30.36 -12.41
N GLN A 80 12.33 29.56 -11.54
CA GLN A 80 13.78 29.56 -11.34
C GLN A 80 14.47 28.48 -12.18
N ARG A 81 15.59 28.83 -12.82
CA ARG A 81 16.45 27.87 -13.54
C ARG A 81 17.06 26.82 -12.62
N MET A 82 17.48 25.68 -13.17
CA MET A 82 18.13 24.59 -12.44
C MET A 82 19.45 25.03 -11.76
N GLY A 83 19.90 24.29 -10.74
CA GLY A 83 21.09 24.62 -9.94
C GLY A 83 20.81 25.52 -8.72
N LYS A 84 21.82 26.23 -8.21
CA LYS A 84 21.74 27.17 -7.06
C LYS A 84 21.24 26.55 -5.74
N GLY A 85 21.45 25.24 -5.56
CA GLY A 85 21.09 24.53 -4.33
C GLY A 85 19.62 24.16 -4.21
N LYS A 86 19.22 23.77 -2.99
CA LYS A 86 17.89 23.19 -2.69
C LYS A 86 16.88 24.25 -2.31
N GLY A 87 15.64 24.10 -2.81
CA GLY A 87 14.53 25.02 -2.57
C GLY A 87 14.09 25.18 -1.10
N LYS A 88 13.02 25.96 -0.92
CA LYS A 88 12.39 26.22 0.39
C LYS A 88 11.46 25.08 0.79
N PHE A 89 11.14 24.99 2.08
CA PHE A 89 10.14 24.04 2.57
C PHE A 89 8.78 24.37 1.96
N ASP A 90 8.03 23.32 1.58
CA ASP A 90 6.74 23.43 0.92
C ASP A 90 5.64 22.75 1.75
N TYR A 91 5.72 21.42 1.92
CA TYR A 91 4.75 20.66 2.70
C TYR A 91 5.33 19.39 3.32
N TRP A 92 4.61 18.82 4.29
CA TRP A 92 4.92 17.52 4.88
C TRP A 92 4.31 16.37 4.08
N THR A 93 5.01 15.26 3.97
CA THR A 93 4.52 14.05 3.31
C THR A 93 4.89 12.79 4.07
N ALA A 94 4.13 11.72 3.83
CA ALA A 94 4.42 10.38 4.31
C ALA A 94 4.79 9.46 3.14
N LYS A 95 5.83 8.65 3.30
CA LYS A 95 6.12 7.54 2.37
C LYS A 95 5.27 6.34 2.75
N VAL A 96 4.41 5.90 1.83
CA VAL A 96 3.50 4.76 2.07
C VAL A 96 3.83 3.66 1.07
N ALA A 97 4.12 2.48 1.60
CA ALA A 97 4.36 1.26 0.82
C ALA A 97 3.04 0.68 0.30
N VAL A 98 3.13 -0.20 -0.70
CA VAL A 98 1.99 -0.97 -1.21
C VAL A 98 1.31 -1.74 -0.06
N SER A 99 -0.01 -1.88 -0.14
CA SER A 99 -0.81 -2.65 0.82
C SER A 99 -0.69 -2.19 2.27
N ARG A 100 -0.26 -0.95 2.52
CA ARG A 100 -0.20 -0.40 3.87
C ARG A 100 -1.53 0.25 4.26
N ILE A 101 -1.92 0.08 5.52
CA ILE A 101 -3.09 0.72 6.11
C ILE A 101 -2.74 2.15 6.53
N VAL A 102 -3.59 3.11 6.16
CA VAL A 102 -3.42 4.54 6.49
C VAL A 102 -4.34 5.00 7.62
N PHE A 103 -5.58 4.50 7.62
CA PHE A 103 -6.59 4.82 8.62
C PHE A 103 -7.22 3.55 9.15
N GLU A 104 -7.55 3.57 10.44
CA GLU A 104 -8.39 2.54 11.08
C GLU A 104 -9.53 3.20 11.83
N LEU A 105 -10.63 2.47 11.93
CA LEU A 105 -11.85 2.92 12.57
C LEU A 105 -12.28 1.87 13.58
N LYS A 106 -12.58 2.30 14.80
CA LYS A 106 -13.16 1.50 15.87
C LYS A 106 -14.45 2.13 16.35
N GLY A 107 -15.46 1.33 16.68
CA GLY A 107 -16.69 1.81 17.27
C GLY A 107 -17.91 1.01 16.86
N ASP A 108 -19.05 1.36 17.46
CA ASP A 108 -20.33 0.75 17.14
C ASP A 108 -20.86 1.32 15.81
N LEU A 109 -20.33 0.78 14.72
CA LEU A 109 -20.63 1.21 13.36
C LEU A 109 -21.01 0.02 12.50
N HIS A 110 -22.16 0.13 11.85
CA HIS A 110 -22.54 -0.83 10.82
C HIS A 110 -21.54 -0.77 9.65
N GLU A 111 -21.10 -1.95 9.18
CA GLU A 111 -20.03 -2.09 8.18
C GLU A 111 -20.28 -1.26 6.92
N LYS A 112 -21.52 -1.22 6.42
CA LYS A 112 -21.88 -0.45 5.22
C LYS A 112 -21.55 1.05 5.36
N ILE A 113 -21.73 1.61 6.55
CA ILE A 113 -21.44 3.02 6.84
C ILE A 113 -19.94 3.25 6.88
N ALA A 114 -19.19 2.39 7.57
CA ALA A 114 -17.73 2.46 7.63
C ALA A 114 -17.10 2.32 6.23
N ARG A 115 -17.61 1.37 5.42
CA ARG A 115 -17.20 1.15 4.04
C ARG A 115 -17.45 2.38 3.17
N GLU A 116 -18.61 3.02 3.32
CA GLU A 116 -18.95 4.23 2.57
C GLU A 116 -18.07 5.43 2.97
N ALA A 117 -17.82 5.62 4.27
CA ALA A 117 -16.91 6.66 4.76
C ALA A 117 -15.49 6.48 4.19
N PHE A 118 -14.99 5.25 4.17
CA PHE A 118 -13.68 4.92 3.63
C PHE A 118 -13.62 5.00 2.10
N ARG A 119 -14.70 4.68 1.38
CA ARG A 119 -14.80 4.90 -0.06
C ARG A 119 -14.66 6.39 -0.40
N LEU A 120 -15.42 7.24 0.27
CA LEU A 120 -15.35 8.70 0.08
C LEU A 120 -13.96 9.25 0.39
N ALA A 121 -13.33 8.78 1.47
CA ALA A 121 -11.97 9.16 1.82
C ALA A 121 -10.93 8.70 0.78
N GLY A 122 -11.08 7.49 0.25
CA GLY A 122 -10.26 6.96 -0.83
C GLY A 122 -10.27 7.84 -2.07
N HIS A 123 -11.43 8.39 -2.45
CA HIS A 123 -11.53 9.34 -3.56
C HIS A 123 -10.83 10.70 -3.32
N LYS A 124 -10.49 11.04 -2.07
CA LYS A 124 -9.72 12.26 -1.74
C LYS A 124 -8.22 12.00 -1.62
N LEU A 125 -7.81 10.74 -1.59
CA LEU A 125 -6.42 10.34 -1.54
C LEU A 125 -5.92 10.01 -2.95
N PRO A 126 -4.65 10.28 -3.27
CA PRO A 126 -4.07 9.80 -4.52
C PRO A 126 -3.94 8.27 -4.48
N GLY A 127 -4.32 7.60 -5.57
CA GLY A 127 -4.24 6.15 -5.72
C GLY A 127 -5.56 5.42 -5.46
N LEU A 128 -5.50 4.08 -5.54
CA LEU A 128 -6.62 3.19 -5.31
C LEU A 128 -6.55 2.59 -3.91
N TRP A 129 -7.70 2.52 -3.27
CA TRP A 129 -7.83 2.11 -1.88
C TRP A 129 -8.83 0.99 -1.74
N GLU A 130 -8.60 0.10 -0.78
CA GLU A 130 -9.51 -0.98 -0.42
C GLU A 130 -9.93 -0.89 1.05
N PHE A 131 -11.15 -1.33 1.31
CA PHE A 131 -11.68 -1.53 2.66
C PHE A 131 -11.20 -2.88 3.20
N VAL A 132 -10.75 -2.89 4.45
CA VAL A 132 -10.20 -4.09 5.12
C VAL A 132 -10.85 -4.25 6.49
N LYS A 133 -11.11 -5.49 6.88
CA LYS A 133 -11.62 -5.83 8.21
C LYS A 133 -10.49 -6.33 9.12
N LYS A 134 -10.69 -6.21 10.42
CA LYS A 134 -9.84 -6.89 11.39
C LYS A 134 -9.99 -8.41 11.22
N GLY A 135 -8.87 -9.12 11.23
CA GLY A 135 -8.82 -10.57 10.97
C GLY A 135 -8.57 -10.93 9.51
N ASP A 136 -8.71 -9.98 8.57
CA ASP A 136 -8.31 -10.22 7.18
C ASP A 136 -6.80 -10.54 7.10
N PRO A 137 -6.40 -11.46 6.20
CA PRO A 137 -5.03 -11.89 6.13
C PRO A 137 -4.07 -10.74 5.78
N PRO A 138 -2.83 -10.77 6.30
CA PRO A 138 -1.79 -9.85 5.90
C PRO A 138 -1.50 -9.94 4.40
N VAL A 139 -0.95 -8.86 3.85
CA VAL A 139 -0.52 -8.80 2.45
C VAL A 139 1.00 -8.71 2.41
N VAL A 140 1.60 -9.49 1.53
CA VAL A 140 3.02 -9.47 1.24
C VAL A 140 3.22 -8.99 -0.19
N GLY A 141 3.78 -7.79 -0.34
CA GLY A 141 3.79 -7.11 -1.63
C GLY A 141 2.37 -6.83 -2.08
N ILE A 142 1.91 -7.53 -3.11
CA ILE A 142 0.54 -7.46 -3.66
C ILE A 142 -0.29 -8.72 -3.36
N THR A 143 0.32 -9.75 -2.78
CA THR A 143 -0.30 -11.06 -2.56
C THR A 143 -0.87 -11.16 -1.16
N LYS A 144 -2.18 -11.43 -1.04
CA LYS A 144 -2.83 -11.69 0.26
C LYS A 144 -2.45 -13.08 0.76
N LEU A 145 -2.04 -13.21 2.03
CA LEU A 145 -1.70 -14.48 2.67
C LEU A 145 -2.96 -15.20 3.17
N GLY A 146 -3.80 -15.66 2.25
CA GLY A 146 -5.01 -16.42 2.53
C GLY A 146 -5.16 -17.59 1.56
N ASN A 147 -6.20 -18.41 1.74
CA ASN A 147 -6.53 -19.53 0.84
C ASN A 147 -5.37 -20.52 0.62
N GLY A 148 -4.65 -20.87 1.68
CA GLY A 148 -3.50 -21.78 1.62
C GLY A 148 -2.18 -21.15 1.18
N VAL A 149 -2.15 -19.86 0.79
CA VAL A 149 -0.92 -19.14 0.49
C VAL A 149 -0.25 -18.67 1.78
N THR A 150 0.92 -19.24 2.09
CA THR A 150 1.72 -18.88 3.27
C THR A 150 2.94 -18.06 2.88
N LEU A 151 3.56 -17.39 3.85
CA LEU A 151 4.79 -16.66 3.61
C LEU A 151 5.93 -17.59 3.15
N GLU A 152 5.96 -18.81 3.67
CA GLU A 152 6.93 -19.83 3.25
C GLU A 152 6.70 -20.28 1.81
N SER A 153 5.44 -20.50 1.41
CA SER A 153 5.12 -20.88 0.04
C SER A 153 5.55 -19.80 -0.97
N LEU A 154 5.48 -18.52 -0.58
CA LEU A 154 5.98 -17.42 -1.39
C LEU A 154 7.53 -17.38 -1.47
N LYS A 155 8.24 -17.88 -0.46
CA LYS A 155 9.71 -17.90 -0.47
C LYS A 155 10.30 -19.13 -1.16
N ARG A 156 9.54 -20.22 -1.29
CA ARG A 156 10.00 -21.44 -1.97
C ARG A 156 10.32 -21.14 -3.44
N PRO A 157 11.52 -21.54 -3.94
CA PRO A 157 11.88 -21.38 -5.35
C PRO A 157 10.97 -22.18 -6.29
N ARG A 158 10.59 -23.40 -5.87
CA ARG A 158 9.66 -24.27 -6.61
C ARG A 158 8.28 -24.12 -5.99
N ARG A 159 7.30 -23.67 -6.77
CA ARG A 159 5.89 -23.59 -6.38
C ARG A 159 5.11 -24.58 -7.21
N SER A 160 4.25 -25.38 -6.57
CA SER A 160 3.16 -26.01 -7.31
C SER A 160 2.32 -24.88 -7.91
N PRO A 161 1.93 -24.97 -9.18
CA PRO A 161 1.22 -23.90 -9.82
C PRO A 161 -0.16 -23.77 -9.12
N ALA A 162 -0.74 -22.57 -9.10
CA ALA A 162 -1.90 -22.28 -8.26
C ALA A 162 -3.07 -23.21 -8.61
N LEU A 163 -3.81 -23.72 -7.61
CA LEU A 163 -5.01 -24.56 -7.80
C LEU A 163 -5.85 -24.03 -8.98
N GLY A 164 -5.90 -24.77 -10.08
CA GLY A 164 -6.57 -24.38 -11.34
C GLY A 164 -5.67 -24.21 -12.58
N THR A 165 -4.34 -24.28 -12.45
CA THR A 165 -3.40 -24.17 -13.59
C THR A 165 -2.96 -25.50 -14.20
N ASP A 166 -3.37 -26.64 -13.63
CA ASP A 166 -2.96 -27.97 -14.10
C ASP A 166 -3.45 -28.29 -15.53
N ASN A 167 -4.39 -27.50 -16.05
CA ASN A 167 -4.91 -27.59 -17.43
C ASN A 167 -4.18 -26.69 -18.44
N MET A 168 -3.13 -25.96 -18.05
CA MET A 168 -2.29 -25.23 -19.01
C MET A 168 -1.27 -26.22 -19.59
N ALA A 169 -1.38 -26.48 -20.90
CA ALA A 169 -0.55 -27.44 -21.63
C ALA A 169 0.93 -27.28 -21.26
N THR A 170 1.52 -28.37 -20.78
CA THR A 170 2.98 -28.45 -20.62
C THR A 170 3.62 -28.14 -21.98
N PRO A 171 4.57 -27.19 -22.08
CA PRO A 171 5.26 -26.98 -23.35
C PRO A 171 5.90 -28.33 -23.77
N PRO A 172 5.80 -28.72 -25.05
CA PRO A 172 6.30 -30.01 -25.49
C PRO A 172 7.79 -30.11 -25.15
N ASN A 173 8.17 -31.20 -24.47
CA ASN A 173 9.58 -31.52 -24.24
C ASN A 173 10.28 -31.56 -25.59
N SER A 174 11.19 -30.61 -25.83
CA SER A 174 12.09 -30.62 -26.97
C SER A 174 13.01 -31.84 -26.81
N THR A 175 12.61 -32.96 -27.41
CA THR A 175 13.52 -34.07 -27.68
C THR A 175 14.46 -33.59 -28.77
N SER A 176 15.64 -33.11 -28.39
CA SER A 176 16.74 -32.87 -29.32
C SER A 176 17.24 -34.22 -29.82
N SER A 177 16.74 -34.67 -30.98
CA SER A 177 17.36 -35.75 -31.73
C SER A 177 18.70 -35.25 -32.27
N SER A 178 19.79 -35.65 -31.61
CA SER A 178 21.14 -35.42 -32.11
C SER A 178 21.37 -36.32 -33.32
N SER A 179 21.35 -35.77 -34.53
CA SER A 179 21.85 -36.46 -35.71
C SER A 179 23.39 -36.48 -35.65
N SER A 180 23.96 -37.66 -35.39
CA SER A 180 25.38 -37.94 -35.49
C SER A 180 25.83 -37.88 -36.95
N ALA A 181 26.53 -36.82 -37.34
CA ALA A 181 27.33 -36.83 -38.56
C ALA A 181 28.59 -37.68 -38.30
N SER A 182 28.71 -38.80 -39.00
CA SER A 182 29.92 -39.64 -39.05
C SER A 182 30.93 -39.04 -40.06
N PRO A 183 32.24 -39.34 -39.92
CA PRO A 183 33.33 -38.53 -40.46
C PRO A 183 33.52 -38.58 -41.98
#